data_AF-A0A933LSW8-F1
#
_entry.id   AF-A0A933LSW8-F1
#
_cell.length_a   1.000
_cell.length_b   1.000
_cell.length_c   1.000
_cell.angle_alpha   90.00
_cell.angle_beta   90.00
_cell.angle_gamma   90.00
#
_symmetry.space_group_name_H-M   'P 1'
#
loop_
_entity.id
_entity.type
_entity.pdbx_description
1 polymer ?
#
loop_
_entity_poly.entity_id
_entity_poly.type
_entity_poly.pdbx_seq_one_letter_code
_entity_poly.pdbx_strand_id
1 'polypeptide(L)'
;MSIKRLILFGAVVVVLSMATVLAQRVVSGQTSLTSETVKDLPYTPVVTLNGSTLPWKMVDGTKEFHLTVEEITWEMAPGMVVKAWGYNGQTPGPTIEAVEGDRVRILVENKLPEPTAVHWHGVILPSGMDGVAGLTQWPIPPGDTFKYEFTLKQHGTQMYHSHGDEMVQIGLGAMGFFIIHPKRPTHKIDRDYAIFLNEWFVQPGTARPDPNVMTDFNIFTFNSRAFPGTAPLLARPGERVRVRLGHVGQDFHAIHMHGHSFTIVATDGGDIPETAQWMETTVAIGPGQTRDYEFIAIPGDWALHCHLRHHPMNAMGHDIPNVLGVNQAGVEEKIQALVPGYMAMGETGMHEHAEHAKHMAGPPNTLPMMGGQGPFGPIGMGGMFTVLKVHENAPRFATADDYTKQIQLPDDGGWYDNPPGTVAESINPDFGKQKIGAYVCPMHPEVRQSEPGSCPKCGMTLKPQKAEPAEEGDGNRQSESREPMGSQEHHEGMHHH
;
A
#
# COMPACT_ATOMS: atom_id res chain seq x y z
N MET A 1 9.46 27.77 -85.30
CA MET A 1 8.13 27.77 -84.64
C MET A 1 8.30 27.36 -83.18
N SER A 2 7.79 28.19 -82.26
CA SER A 2 7.58 28.06 -80.80
C SER A 2 8.56 27.26 -79.92
N ILE A 3 9.26 27.81 -78.92
CA ILE A 3 8.84 28.52 -77.67
C ILE A 3 8.42 27.57 -76.52
N LYS A 4 9.22 27.65 -75.43
CA LYS A 4 8.94 27.52 -73.96
C LYS A 4 9.13 26.17 -73.21
N ARG A 5 10.14 26.22 -72.30
CA ARG A 5 10.13 25.96 -70.82
C ARG A 5 9.79 24.52 -70.33
N LEU A 6 10.34 23.96 -69.24
CA LEU A 6 11.36 24.29 -68.24
C LEU A 6 11.50 23.03 -67.34
N ILE A 7 12.75 22.63 -67.04
CA ILE A 7 13.31 21.99 -65.82
C ILE A 7 12.33 21.30 -64.84
N LEU A 8 12.58 20.02 -64.52
CA LEU A 8 12.72 19.58 -63.12
C LEU A 8 13.65 18.36 -63.00
N PHE A 9 14.64 18.50 -62.12
CA PHE A 9 15.67 17.52 -61.76
C PHE A 9 15.06 16.27 -61.08
N GLY A 10 15.48 15.09 -61.52
CA GLY A 10 15.31 13.85 -60.77
C GLY A 10 16.47 13.65 -59.81
N ALA A 11 16.20 13.75 -58.51
CA ALA A 11 17.08 13.26 -57.45
C ALA A 11 16.32 12.19 -56.67
N VAL A 12 16.78 10.94 -56.84
CA VAL A 12 16.39 9.79 -56.03
C VAL A 12 17.00 10.01 -54.64
N VAL A 13 16.16 10.33 -53.66
CA VAL A 13 16.54 10.34 -52.23
C VAL A 13 16.30 8.94 -51.68
N VAL A 14 17.40 8.23 -51.45
CA VAL A 14 17.43 6.99 -50.67
C VAL A 14 17.22 7.35 -49.20
N VAL A 15 16.05 7.01 -48.69
CA VAL A 15 15.74 6.96 -47.26
C VAL A 15 16.31 5.65 -46.74
N LEU A 16 17.43 5.68 -46.00
CA LEU A 16 17.76 4.64 -45.02
C LEU A 16 18.94 5.12 -44.14
N SER A 17 18.81 4.94 -42.83
CA SER A 17 19.83 5.08 -41.77
C SER A 17 20.18 6.49 -41.25
N MET A 18 19.24 7.13 -40.54
CA MET A 18 19.56 8.06 -39.44
C MET A 18 19.03 7.45 -38.13
N ALA A 19 19.75 6.48 -37.58
CA ALA A 19 19.46 5.91 -36.26
C ALA A 19 20.71 5.29 -35.62
N THR A 20 21.86 5.97 -35.65
CA THR A 20 23.04 5.58 -34.85
C THR A 20 24.14 6.63 -35.00
N VAL A 21 24.04 7.78 -34.31
CA VAL A 21 25.18 8.55 -33.78
C VAL A 21 24.61 9.58 -32.81
N LEU A 22 24.55 9.26 -31.50
CA LEU A 22 24.59 10.21 -30.36
C LEU A 22 24.36 9.43 -29.05
N ALA A 23 25.33 8.60 -28.67
CA ALA A 23 25.42 8.04 -27.32
C ALA A 23 26.86 7.63 -27.02
N GLN A 24 27.82 8.55 -27.16
CA GLN A 24 29.18 8.33 -26.66
C GLN A 24 29.75 9.65 -26.13
N ARG A 25 29.58 9.89 -24.84
CA ARG A 25 30.50 10.57 -23.90
C ARG A 25 29.78 10.80 -22.57
N VAL A 26 30.02 9.94 -21.60
CA VAL A 26 30.81 10.16 -20.37
C VAL A 26 30.82 8.81 -19.65
N VAL A 27 31.87 8.02 -19.83
CA VAL A 27 32.20 6.93 -18.90
C VAL A 27 33.66 7.13 -18.54
N SER A 28 33.90 7.88 -17.48
CA SER A 28 35.17 7.88 -16.78
C SER A 28 34.88 7.52 -15.32
N GLY A 29 35.23 6.29 -14.94
CA GLY A 29 35.41 5.88 -13.54
C GLY A 29 34.17 5.94 -12.65
N GLN A 30 33.05 5.34 -13.08
CA GLN A 30 32.02 4.95 -12.12
C GLN A 30 32.46 3.63 -11.48
N THR A 31 32.83 3.65 -10.20
CA THR A 31 32.70 2.44 -9.40
C THR A 31 31.21 2.28 -9.12
N SER A 32 30.49 1.68 -10.07
CA SER A 32 29.13 1.21 -9.84
C SER A 32 29.19 0.15 -8.74
N LEU A 33 28.19 0.12 -7.85
CA LEU A 33 27.98 -1.03 -6.97
C LEU A 33 27.96 -2.28 -7.84
N THR A 34 28.85 -3.23 -7.56
CA THR A 34 28.89 -4.56 -8.19
C THR A 34 28.30 -5.59 -7.25
N SER A 35 27.81 -6.71 -7.79
CA SER A 35 27.31 -7.84 -6.98
C SER A 35 28.32 -8.33 -5.91
N GLU A 36 29.63 -8.15 -6.15
CA GLU A 36 30.68 -8.42 -5.17
C GLU A 36 30.70 -7.38 -4.03
N THR A 37 30.60 -6.08 -4.34
CA THR A 37 30.58 -5.02 -3.30
C THR A 37 29.38 -5.09 -2.34
N VAL A 38 28.27 -5.71 -2.76
CA VAL A 38 27.07 -5.88 -1.92
C VAL A 38 27.19 -7.05 -0.95
N LYS A 39 27.89 -8.13 -1.34
CA LYS A 39 28.12 -9.29 -0.46
C LYS A 39 29.07 -8.98 0.71
N ASP A 40 29.92 -7.97 0.53
CA ASP A 40 30.91 -7.54 1.52
C ASP A 40 30.41 -6.41 2.43
N LEU A 41 29.12 -6.03 2.32
CA LEU A 41 28.56 -5.00 3.19
C LEU A 41 28.50 -5.51 4.65
N PRO A 42 28.91 -4.68 5.64
CA PRO A 42 28.90 -5.08 7.04
C PRO A 42 27.51 -5.05 7.68
N TYR A 43 26.46 -4.87 6.87
CA TYR A 43 25.06 -4.75 7.27
C TYR A 43 24.17 -5.46 6.26
N THR A 44 22.94 -5.79 6.68
CA THR A 44 21.87 -6.23 5.78
C THR A 44 21.36 -5.02 5.02
N PRO A 45 21.52 -4.95 3.68
CA PRO A 45 21.16 -3.75 2.95
C PRO A 45 19.64 -3.63 2.85
N VAL A 46 19.16 -2.38 2.79
CA VAL A 46 17.72 -2.12 2.85
C VAL A 46 17.09 -2.20 1.47
N VAL A 47 15.93 -2.84 1.42
CA VAL A 47 15.10 -2.96 0.23
C VAL A 47 13.96 -1.95 0.28
N THR A 48 14.07 -0.91 -0.53
CA THR A 48 12.98 0.04 -0.77
C THR A 48 12.16 -0.44 -1.96
N LEU A 49 11.01 -1.07 -1.68
CA LEU A 49 10.14 -1.67 -2.70
C LEU A 49 9.73 -0.64 -3.76
N ASN A 50 9.74 -1.04 -5.03
CA ASN A 50 9.52 -0.17 -6.20
C ASN A 50 10.50 1.02 -6.33
N GLY A 51 11.51 1.12 -5.46
CA GLY A 51 12.55 2.15 -5.47
C GLY A 51 13.94 1.54 -5.63
N SER A 52 14.96 2.35 -5.38
CA SER A 52 16.38 2.00 -5.52
C SER A 52 17.20 2.62 -4.40
N THR A 53 18.43 2.13 -4.20
CA THR A 53 19.45 2.74 -3.34
C THR A 53 20.34 3.67 -4.17
N LEU A 54 20.64 4.86 -3.62
CA LEU A 54 21.48 5.84 -4.29
C LEU A 54 22.92 5.32 -4.40
N PRO A 55 23.48 5.19 -5.62
CA PRO A 55 24.86 4.77 -5.79
C PRO A 55 25.82 5.84 -5.29
N TRP A 56 26.98 5.40 -4.86
CA TRP A 56 28.04 6.25 -4.30
C TRP A 56 29.41 5.77 -4.75
N LYS A 57 30.40 6.64 -4.61
CA LYS A 57 31.82 6.34 -4.82
C LYS A 57 32.65 6.86 -3.66
N MET A 58 33.77 6.20 -3.36
CA MET A 58 34.75 6.76 -2.42
C MET A 58 35.58 7.83 -3.12
N VAL A 59 35.64 9.03 -2.53
CA VAL A 59 36.50 10.14 -2.96
C VAL A 59 37.21 10.69 -1.72
N ASP A 60 38.53 10.57 -1.66
CA ASP A 60 39.37 11.09 -0.56
C ASP A 60 38.87 10.67 0.84
N GLY A 61 38.51 9.40 1.01
CA GLY A 61 37.99 8.86 2.27
C GLY A 61 36.57 9.32 2.62
N THR A 62 35.85 9.94 1.68
CA THR A 62 34.47 10.40 1.82
C THR A 62 33.56 9.64 0.86
N LYS A 63 32.42 9.19 1.35
CA LYS A 63 31.37 8.53 0.57
C LYS A 63 30.59 9.60 -0.20
N GLU A 64 30.85 9.74 -1.50
CA GLU A 64 30.27 10.78 -2.35
C GLU A 64 29.06 10.24 -3.11
N PHE A 65 27.94 10.95 -2.97
CA PHE A 65 26.65 10.71 -3.62
C PHE A 65 26.31 11.88 -4.56
N HIS A 66 25.53 11.60 -5.61
CA HIS A 66 24.97 12.62 -6.49
C HIS A 66 23.46 12.49 -6.55
N LEU A 67 22.78 13.49 -6.00
CA LEU A 67 21.34 13.56 -5.87
C LEU A 67 20.83 14.68 -6.79
N THR A 68 20.00 14.35 -7.77
CA THR A 68 19.45 15.32 -8.71
C THR A 68 17.97 15.44 -8.46
N VAL A 69 17.45 16.64 -8.17
CA VAL A 69 16.00 16.87 -8.09
C VAL A 69 15.48 17.37 -9.43
N GLU A 70 14.43 16.73 -9.94
CA GLU A 70 13.89 17.00 -11.28
C GLU A 70 12.41 16.65 -11.40
N GLU A 71 11.76 17.18 -12.43
CA GLU A 71 10.41 16.74 -12.80
C GLU A 71 10.48 15.36 -13.46
N ILE A 72 9.66 14.44 -12.98
CA ILE A 72 9.61 13.05 -13.40
C ILE A 72 8.19 12.65 -13.81
N THR A 73 8.09 11.65 -14.68
CA THR A 73 6.83 10.93 -14.90
C THR A 73 6.88 9.62 -14.12
N TRP A 74 6.00 9.45 -13.16
CA TRP A 74 5.99 8.32 -12.24
C TRP A 74 4.68 7.54 -12.38
N GLU A 75 4.75 6.22 -12.54
CA GLU A 75 3.56 5.37 -12.55
C GLU A 75 3.17 5.00 -11.12
N MET A 76 1.99 5.42 -10.66
CA MET A 76 1.50 5.03 -9.32
C MET A 76 1.02 3.59 -9.31
N ALA A 77 0.29 3.20 -10.34
CA ALA A 77 -0.21 1.84 -10.58
C ALA A 77 -0.54 1.68 -12.07
N PRO A 78 -0.73 0.45 -12.58
CA PRO A 78 -1.03 0.23 -13.99
C PRO A 78 -2.18 1.11 -14.49
N GLY A 79 -1.89 1.96 -15.48
CA GLY A 79 -2.87 2.87 -16.08
C GLY A 79 -2.98 4.26 -15.43
N MET A 80 -2.19 4.57 -14.39
CA MET A 80 -2.10 5.90 -13.79
C MET A 80 -0.65 6.36 -13.61
N VAL A 81 -0.31 7.49 -14.24
CA VAL A 81 0.96 8.20 -14.11
C VAL A 81 0.76 9.59 -13.52
N VAL A 82 1.79 10.10 -12.83
CA VAL A 82 1.84 11.47 -12.33
C VAL A 82 3.09 12.20 -12.79
N LYS A 83 2.99 13.53 -12.91
CA LYS A 83 4.11 14.46 -13.10
C LYS A 83 4.58 14.97 -11.75
N ALA A 84 5.37 14.15 -11.08
CA ALA A 84 5.95 14.40 -9.77
C ALA A 84 7.27 15.17 -9.88
N TRP A 85 7.74 15.72 -8.76
CA TRP A 85 9.11 16.19 -8.58
C TRP A 85 9.81 15.21 -7.67
N GLY A 86 10.81 14.51 -8.20
CA GLY A 86 11.48 13.43 -7.50
C GLY A 86 13.00 13.60 -7.53
N TYR A 87 13.69 12.64 -6.93
CA TYR A 87 15.15 12.60 -7.00
C TYR A 87 15.60 11.46 -7.91
N ASN A 88 16.58 11.72 -8.77
CA ASN A 88 17.22 10.76 -9.67
C ASN A 88 16.21 9.89 -10.44
N GLY A 89 15.17 10.52 -11.00
CA GLY A 89 14.16 9.83 -11.80
C GLY A 89 13.07 9.06 -11.03
N GLN A 90 12.98 9.18 -9.70
CA GLN A 90 11.96 8.47 -8.91
C GLN A 90 11.42 9.25 -7.71
N THR A 91 10.25 8.84 -7.22
CA THR A 91 9.66 9.26 -5.95
C THR A 91 9.16 8.02 -5.20
N PRO A 92 9.43 7.86 -3.88
CA PRO A 92 10.44 8.60 -3.14
C PRO A 92 11.80 8.48 -3.84
N GLY A 93 12.66 9.46 -3.60
CA GLY A 93 14.03 9.46 -4.09
C GLY A 93 14.81 8.22 -3.62
N PRO A 94 15.94 7.89 -4.28
CA PRO A 94 16.71 6.71 -3.94
C PRO A 94 17.17 6.73 -2.48
N THR A 95 17.12 5.57 -1.84
CA THR A 95 17.53 5.44 -0.44
C THR A 95 19.02 5.70 -0.30
N ILE A 96 19.40 6.65 0.54
CA ILE A 96 20.80 6.91 0.86
C ILE A 96 21.19 5.97 2.00
N GLU A 97 22.09 5.02 1.73
CA GLU A 97 22.59 4.10 2.76
C GLU A 97 24.04 4.44 3.13
N ALA A 98 24.33 4.51 4.42
CA ALA A 98 25.68 4.71 4.96
C ALA A 98 25.84 4.00 6.31
N VAL A 99 27.06 3.96 6.85
CA VAL A 99 27.34 3.38 8.17
C VAL A 99 27.68 4.50 9.16
N GLU A 100 27.27 4.34 10.41
CA GLU A 100 27.68 5.23 11.50
C GLU A 100 29.20 5.46 11.52
N GLY A 101 29.61 6.72 11.53
CA GLY A 101 31.01 7.15 11.46
C GLY A 101 31.52 7.42 10.05
N ASP A 102 30.77 7.08 8.98
CA ASP A 102 31.13 7.46 7.62
C ASP A 102 31.16 8.99 7.48
N ARG A 103 32.15 9.49 6.72
CA ARG A 103 32.10 10.85 6.18
C ARG A 103 31.37 10.77 4.85
N VAL A 104 30.29 11.54 4.71
CA VAL A 104 29.46 11.60 3.51
C VAL A 104 29.60 12.95 2.83
N ARG A 105 29.52 12.94 1.50
CA ARG A 105 29.39 14.13 0.67
C ARG A 105 28.22 13.92 -0.28
N ILE A 106 27.25 14.81 -0.26
CA ILE A 106 26.07 14.72 -1.12
C ILE A 106 26.06 15.96 -2.00
N LEU A 107 26.23 15.75 -3.29
CA LEU A 107 26.12 16.78 -4.31
C LEU A 107 24.65 16.83 -4.75
N VAL A 108 23.98 17.95 -4.50
CA VAL A 108 22.57 18.14 -4.84
C VAL A 108 22.46 19.06 -6.04
N GLU A 109 22.07 18.52 -7.19
CA GLU A 109 21.82 19.25 -8.44
C GLU A 109 20.34 19.60 -8.55
N ASN A 110 20.03 20.87 -8.76
CA ASN A 110 18.65 21.34 -8.94
C ASN A 110 18.29 21.47 -10.43
N LYS A 111 17.39 20.64 -10.94
CA LYS A 111 16.80 20.76 -12.28
C LYS A 111 15.34 21.19 -12.27
N LEU A 112 14.80 21.57 -11.12
CA LEU A 112 13.46 22.15 -11.00
C LEU A 112 13.44 23.57 -11.59
N PRO A 113 12.27 24.08 -11.99
CA PRO A 113 12.12 25.45 -12.45
C PRO A 113 12.21 26.50 -11.33
N GLU A 114 12.34 26.07 -10.07
CA GLU A 114 12.37 26.94 -8.88
C GLU A 114 13.54 26.59 -7.94
N PRO A 115 13.92 27.52 -7.03
CA PRO A 115 14.93 27.23 -6.02
C PRO A 115 14.52 26.07 -5.11
N THR A 116 15.50 25.29 -4.66
CA THR A 116 15.29 24.18 -3.73
C THR A 116 16.31 24.20 -2.60
N ALA A 117 16.16 23.32 -1.62
CA ALA A 117 17.18 22.94 -0.66
C ALA A 117 16.83 21.56 -0.13
N VAL A 118 17.77 20.81 0.44
CA VAL A 118 17.51 19.44 0.94
C VAL A 118 17.84 19.36 2.41
N HIS A 119 16.82 19.14 3.23
CA HIS A 119 16.96 18.89 4.65
C HIS A 119 17.15 17.40 4.94
N TRP A 120 18.04 17.10 5.89
CA TRP A 120 18.40 15.74 6.29
C TRP A 120 17.69 15.39 7.61
N HIS A 121 16.39 15.12 7.50
CA HIS A 121 15.48 14.92 8.61
C HIS A 121 15.96 13.84 9.59
N GLY A 122 16.25 14.26 10.83
CA GLY A 122 16.72 13.39 11.91
C GLY A 122 18.23 13.13 11.93
N VAL A 123 19.01 13.74 11.02
CA VAL A 123 20.47 13.61 10.98
C VAL A 123 21.15 14.66 11.88
N ILE A 124 22.15 14.25 12.67
CA ILE A 124 22.89 15.16 13.57
C ILE A 124 24.10 15.67 12.81
N LEU A 125 24.01 16.90 12.35
CA LEU A 125 24.97 17.54 11.44
C LEU A 125 25.33 18.95 11.91
N PRO A 126 26.41 19.55 11.37
CA PRO A 126 26.69 20.97 11.57
C PRO A 126 25.56 21.83 10.99
N SER A 127 25.09 22.84 11.73
CA SER A 127 23.93 23.66 11.32
C SER A 127 24.00 24.20 9.88
N GLY A 128 25.18 24.61 9.39
CA GLY A 128 25.33 25.07 7.99
C GLY A 128 25.16 24.01 6.91
N MET A 129 24.97 22.74 7.28
CA MET A 129 24.70 21.61 6.36
C MET A 129 23.24 21.14 6.44
N ASP A 130 22.38 21.86 7.16
CA ASP A 130 21.02 21.42 7.50
C ASP A 130 20.00 21.56 6.37
N GLY A 131 20.29 22.36 5.35
CA GLY A 131 19.43 22.41 4.16
C GLY A 131 18.19 23.30 4.25
N VAL A 132 18.09 24.19 5.24
CA VAL A 132 16.95 25.12 5.36
C VAL A 132 17.25 26.41 4.60
N ALA A 133 16.56 26.59 3.47
CA ALA A 133 16.71 27.76 2.62
C ALA A 133 16.41 29.06 3.39
N GLY A 134 17.35 30.00 3.39
CA GLY A 134 17.21 31.30 4.06
C GLY A 134 17.58 31.30 5.55
N LEU A 135 17.73 30.14 6.19
CA LEU A 135 18.16 30.03 7.60
C LEU A 135 19.59 29.51 7.71
N THR A 136 19.86 28.31 7.18
CA THR A 136 21.17 27.67 7.33
C THR A 136 22.02 27.74 6.07
N GLN A 137 21.40 28.06 4.93
CA GLN A 137 22.07 28.27 3.65
C GLN A 137 21.26 29.16 2.71
N TRP A 138 21.89 29.56 1.60
CA TRP A 138 21.18 30.07 0.44
C TRP A 138 20.37 28.95 -0.25
N PRO A 139 19.21 29.26 -0.86
CA PRO A 139 18.54 28.32 -1.74
C PRO A 139 19.49 27.87 -2.88
N ILE A 140 19.32 26.65 -3.37
CA ILE A 140 19.98 26.12 -4.56
C ILE A 140 19.20 26.62 -5.78
N PRO A 141 19.72 27.55 -6.60
CA PRO A 141 19.02 28.04 -7.78
C PRO A 141 18.80 26.93 -8.83
N PRO A 142 17.84 27.09 -9.76
CA PRO A 142 17.73 26.22 -10.92
C PRO A 142 19.04 26.13 -11.71
N GLY A 143 19.49 24.91 -11.99
CA GLY A 143 20.72 24.60 -12.71
C GLY A 143 21.99 24.54 -11.85
N ASP A 144 21.93 24.95 -10.58
CA ASP A 144 23.08 24.93 -9.68
C ASP A 144 23.20 23.61 -8.92
N THR A 145 24.39 23.37 -8.37
CA THR A 145 24.69 22.22 -7.53
C THR A 145 25.31 22.66 -6.21
N PHE A 146 24.73 22.22 -5.09
CA PHE A 146 25.28 22.47 -3.76
C PHE A 146 25.92 21.22 -3.17
N LYS A 147 26.92 21.41 -2.30
CA LYS A 147 27.62 20.33 -1.60
C LYS A 147 27.26 20.33 -0.12
N TYR A 148 26.74 19.21 0.34
CA TYR A 148 26.57 18.89 1.75
C TYR A 148 27.66 17.89 2.15
N GLU A 149 28.41 18.16 3.22
CA GLU A 149 29.50 17.27 3.62
C GLU A 149 29.66 17.25 5.13
N PHE A 150 29.48 16.07 5.74
CA PHE A 150 29.53 15.89 7.19
C PHE A 150 29.83 14.44 7.58
N THR A 151 30.11 14.19 8.86
CA THR A 151 30.34 12.86 9.41
C THR A 151 29.11 12.40 10.17
N LEU A 152 28.65 11.17 9.91
CA LEU A 152 27.50 10.57 10.56
C LEU A 152 27.85 10.16 11.99
N LYS A 153 27.09 10.68 12.96
CA LYS A 153 27.35 10.48 14.39
C LYS A 153 26.40 9.48 15.06
N GLN A 154 25.28 9.19 14.42
CA GLN A 154 24.26 8.25 14.88
C GLN A 154 24.01 7.16 13.84
N HIS A 155 23.12 6.24 14.17
CA HIS A 155 22.47 5.31 13.25
C HIS A 155 20.94 5.38 13.39
N GLY A 156 20.22 4.77 12.46
CA GLY A 156 18.76 4.61 12.49
C GLY A 156 18.10 4.86 11.13
N THR A 157 16.77 4.98 11.16
CA THR A 157 15.96 5.38 10.00
C THR A 157 15.76 6.89 10.02
N GLN A 158 16.44 7.60 9.11
CA GLN A 158 16.26 9.01 8.84
C GLN A 158 15.61 9.21 7.46
N MET A 159 15.26 10.45 7.16
CA MET A 159 14.68 10.83 5.87
C MET A 159 15.45 12.02 5.32
N TYR A 160 15.23 12.32 4.04
CA TYR A 160 15.60 13.59 3.45
C TYR A 160 14.43 14.10 2.62
N HIS A 161 14.27 15.40 2.55
CA HIS A 161 13.21 16.02 1.77
C HIS A 161 13.57 17.45 1.38
N SER A 162 12.83 18.00 0.42
CA SER A 162 13.00 19.41 0.10
C SER A 162 12.64 20.29 1.30
N HIS A 163 13.41 21.36 1.47
CA HIS A 163 13.13 22.47 2.38
C HIS A 163 13.29 23.82 1.66
N GLY A 164 13.12 23.83 0.33
CA GLY A 164 13.06 25.04 -0.50
C GLY A 164 11.65 25.65 -0.53
N ASP A 165 10.69 24.86 -0.99
CA ASP A 165 9.25 25.10 -0.89
C ASP A 165 8.62 23.79 -0.43
N GLU A 166 8.42 23.63 0.88
CA GLU A 166 7.99 22.36 1.45
C GLU A 166 6.62 21.94 0.92
N MET A 167 5.68 22.88 0.84
CA MET A 167 4.29 22.60 0.43
C MET A 167 4.25 22.03 -0.99
N VAL A 168 4.94 22.69 -1.93
CA VAL A 168 4.94 22.27 -3.33
C VAL A 168 5.86 21.08 -3.56
N GLN A 169 7.11 21.15 -3.08
CA GLN A 169 8.12 20.17 -3.46
C GLN A 169 7.91 18.83 -2.76
N ILE A 170 7.55 18.81 -1.47
CA ILE A 170 7.19 17.56 -0.78
C ILE A 170 5.87 17.02 -1.33
N GLY A 171 4.85 17.87 -1.49
CA GLY A 171 3.55 17.49 -2.06
C GLY A 171 3.62 16.95 -3.49
N LEU A 172 4.70 17.26 -4.22
CA LEU A 172 4.99 16.71 -5.54
C LEU A 172 5.93 15.51 -5.54
N GLY A 173 6.50 15.08 -4.41
CA GLY A 173 7.29 13.84 -4.34
C GLY A 173 8.76 13.97 -3.93
N ALA A 174 9.24 15.16 -3.57
CA ALA A 174 10.64 15.42 -3.27
C ALA A 174 10.99 15.01 -1.82
N MET A 175 10.97 13.70 -1.57
CA MET A 175 11.36 13.07 -0.30
C MET A 175 12.02 11.71 -0.55
N GLY A 176 12.78 11.19 0.41
CA GLY A 176 13.38 9.86 0.37
C GLY A 176 13.98 9.43 1.71
N PHE A 177 14.46 8.19 1.79
CA PHE A 177 15.08 7.67 3.01
C PHE A 177 16.58 7.98 3.09
N PHE A 178 17.05 8.27 4.29
CA PHE A 178 18.46 8.23 4.65
C PHE A 178 18.62 7.19 5.76
N ILE A 179 19.18 6.02 5.43
CA ILE A 179 19.35 4.94 6.40
C ILE A 179 20.82 4.89 6.80
N ILE A 180 21.05 5.06 8.10
CA ILE A 180 22.38 4.97 8.67
C ILE A 180 22.47 3.67 9.47
N HIS A 181 23.24 2.71 8.97
CA HIS A 181 23.43 1.42 9.61
C HIS A 181 24.33 1.53 10.83
N PRO A 182 24.03 0.80 11.93
CA PRO A 182 24.89 0.78 13.10
C PRO A 182 26.25 0.18 12.74
N LYS A 183 27.33 0.82 13.20
CA LYS A 183 28.68 0.26 13.01
C LYS A 183 28.87 -1.09 13.71
N ARG A 184 28.08 -1.32 14.77
CA ARG A 184 28.05 -2.55 15.56
C ARG A 184 26.60 -2.97 15.80
N PRO A 185 26.00 -3.76 14.89
CA PRO A 185 24.64 -4.25 15.09
C PRO A 185 24.56 -5.15 16.33
N THR A 186 23.47 -5.05 17.09
CA THR A 186 23.25 -5.85 18.30
C THR A 186 22.73 -7.26 17.99
N HIS A 187 22.08 -7.43 16.84
CA HIS A 187 21.57 -8.70 16.35
C HIS A 187 21.48 -8.67 14.81
N LYS A 188 21.28 -9.83 14.20
CA LYS A 188 21.20 -9.98 12.74
C LYS A 188 19.76 -9.76 12.25
N ILE A 189 19.60 -8.97 11.20
CA ILE A 189 18.37 -8.84 10.41
C ILE A 189 18.54 -9.65 9.12
N ASP A 190 17.57 -10.50 8.78
CA ASP A 190 17.64 -11.30 7.54
C ASP A 190 17.05 -10.55 6.35
N ARG A 191 16.00 -9.74 6.58
CA ARG A 191 15.36 -8.87 5.58
C ARG A 191 15.13 -7.49 6.18
N ASP A 192 15.59 -6.44 5.51
CA ASP A 192 15.37 -5.06 5.93
C ASP A 192 14.62 -4.32 4.81
N TYR A 193 13.42 -3.84 5.09
CA TYR A 193 12.54 -3.17 4.13
C TYR A 193 12.30 -1.73 4.53
N ALA A 194 12.18 -0.84 3.54
CA ALA A 194 11.75 0.54 3.77
C ALA A 194 10.48 0.88 2.98
N ILE A 195 9.52 1.47 3.68
CA ILE A 195 8.23 1.89 3.13
C ILE A 195 7.99 3.34 3.55
N PHE A 196 8.03 4.22 2.56
CA PHE A 196 7.69 5.61 2.67
C PHE A 196 6.19 5.77 2.44
N LEU A 197 5.54 6.52 3.32
CA LEU A 197 4.09 6.75 3.28
C LEU A 197 3.83 8.11 2.63
N ASN A 198 3.02 8.15 1.58
CA ASN A 198 2.73 9.38 0.84
C ASN A 198 1.26 9.49 0.44
N GLU A 199 0.80 10.73 0.39
CA GLU A 199 -0.55 11.14 0.06
C GLU A 199 -0.50 12.14 -1.09
N TRP A 200 -1.51 12.06 -1.94
CA TRP A 200 -1.58 12.84 -3.16
C TRP A 200 -3.03 13.21 -3.40
N PHE A 201 -3.22 14.38 -4.00
CA PHE A 201 -4.45 14.67 -4.71
C PHE A 201 -4.16 14.72 -6.19
N VAL A 202 -4.82 13.87 -6.96
CA VAL A 202 -4.78 13.89 -8.42
C VAL A 202 -6.20 13.95 -8.93
N GLN A 203 -6.54 15.04 -9.61
CA GLN A 203 -7.87 15.16 -10.21
C GLN A 203 -8.06 14.06 -11.26
N PRO A 204 -9.19 13.33 -11.26
CA PRO A 204 -9.47 12.29 -12.26
C PRO A 204 -9.28 12.81 -13.68
N GLY A 205 -8.63 12.02 -14.56
CA GLY A 205 -8.31 12.46 -15.91
C GLY A 205 -6.99 13.24 -16.07
N THR A 206 -6.34 13.62 -14.97
CA THR A 206 -5.14 14.47 -14.97
C THR A 206 -3.93 13.74 -14.43
N ALA A 207 -2.73 14.31 -14.62
CA ALA A 207 -1.47 13.71 -14.17
C ALA A 207 -0.67 14.59 -13.19
N ARG A 208 -1.04 15.85 -12.96
CA ARG A 208 -0.27 16.72 -12.04
C ARG A 208 -0.94 16.64 -10.66
N PRO A 209 -0.23 16.19 -9.62
CA PRO A 209 -0.77 16.29 -8.27
C PRO A 209 -1.00 17.75 -7.89
N ASP A 210 -2.06 18.03 -7.12
CA ASP A 210 -2.35 19.34 -6.58
C ASP A 210 -1.92 19.42 -5.11
N PRO A 211 -0.77 20.04 -4.79
CA PRO A 211 -0.34 20.20 -3.40
C PRO A 211 -1.21 21.21 -2.62
N ASN A 212 -2.12 21.96 -3.29
CA ASN A 212 -2.91 23.01 -2.64
C ASN A 212 -4.12 22.48 -1.87
N VAL A 213 -4.47 21.20 -1.98
CA VAL A 213 -5.60 20.62 -1.22
C VAL A 213 -5.33 20.54 0.28
N MET A 214 -4.06 20.66 0.69
CA MET A 214 -3.54 20.61 2.07
C MET A 214 -3.74 19.27 2.78
N THR A 215 -4.99 18.78 2.90
CA THR A 215 -5.36 17.59 3.69
C THR A 215 -6.43 16.72 3.01
N ASP A 216 -7.05 17.18 1.92
CA ASP A 216 -8.12 16.43 1.24
C ASP A 216 -7.56 15.54 0.12
N PHE A 217 -6.69 14.59 0.49
CA PHE A 217 -6.03 13.68 -0.46
C PHE A 217 -6.96 12.58 -0.95
N ASN A 218 -6.76 12.14 -2.20
CA ASN A 218 -7.58 11.09 -2.83
C ASN A 218 -6.79 9.85 -3.28
N ILE A 219 -5.46 9.88 -3.18
CA ILE A 219 -4.56 8.78 -3.50
C ILE A 219 -3.54 8.63 -2.39
N PHE A 220 -3.40 7.41 -1.86
CA PHE A 220 -2.48 7.09 -0.77
C PHE A 220 -1.61 5.92 -1.18
N THR A 221 -0.33 6.00 -0.85
CA THR A 221 0.69 5.15 -1.49
C THR A 221 1.74 4.65 -0.51
N PHE A 222 2.28 3.48 -0.83
CA PHE A 222 3.54 2.97 -0.31
C PHE A 222 4.63 3.20 -1.35
N ASN A 223 5.70 3.91 -1.00
CA ASN A 223 6.78 4.27 -1.91
C ASN A 223 6.23 4.89 -3.22
N SER A 224 5.29 5.84 -3.10
CA SER A 224 4.60 6.49 -4.22
C SER A 224 3.93 5.53 -5.22
N ARG A 225 3.68 4.28 -4.82
CA ARG A 225 2.88 3.30 -5.56
C ARG A 225 1.56 3.02 -4.83
N ALA A 226 0.48 2.93 -5.61
CA ALA A 226 -0.83 2.47 -5.15
C ALA A 226 -1.00 1.01 -5.56
N PHE A 227 -1.73 0.21 -4.79
CA PHE A 227 -2.04 -1.17 -5.18
C PHE A 227 -2.97 -1.21 -6.42
N PRO A 228 -2.76 -2.07 -7.42
CA PRO A 228 -1.86 -3.22 -7.47
C PRO A 228 -0.44 -2.93 -8.00
N GLY A 229 -0.02 -1.66 -8.06
CA GLY A 229 1.34 -1.27 -8.48
C GLY A 229 2.43 -1.45 -7.42
N THR A 230 2.07 -1.69 -6.16
CA THR A 230 3.02 -1.97 -5.08
C THR A 230 3.65 -3.36 -5.23
N ALA A 231 4.96 -3.47 -5.03
CA ALA A 231 5.62 -4.76 -4.92
C ALA A 231 5.34 -5.42 -3.56
N PRO A 232 5.27 -6.77 -3.50
CA PRO A 232 5.15 -7.50 -2.25
C PRO A 232 6.46 -7.48 -1.44
N LEU A 233 6.36 -7.64 -0.13
CA LEU A 233 7.49 -7.96 0.73
C LEU A 233 7.72 -9.47 0.65
N LEU A 234 8.98 -9.91 0.51
CA LEU A 234 9.31 -11.33 0.39
C LEU A 234 10.13 -11.81 1.60
N ALA A 235 9.76 -12.92 2.20
CA ALA A 235 10.55 -13.52 3.28
C ALA A 235 10.49 -15.05 3.20
N ARG A 236 11.45 -15.71 3.86
CA ARG A 236 11.35 -17.14 4.14
C ARG A 236 10.87 -17.37 5.57
N PRO A 237 10.19 -18.50 5.83
CA PRO A 237 9.80 -18.86 7.19
C PRO A 237 10.98 -18.80 8.18
N GLY A 238 10.76 -18.17 9.32
CA GLY A 238 11.76 -18.02 10.39
C GLY A 238 12.80 -16.90 10.18
N GLU A 239 12.82 -16.22 9.03
CA GLU A 239 13.66 -15.04 8.84
C GLU A 239 13.20 -13.89 9.76
N ARG A 240 14.16 -13.19 10.38
CA ARG A 240 13.89 -11.94 11.09
C ARG A 240 13.78 -10.80 10.08
N VAL A 241 12.59 -10.22 10.01
CA VAL A 241 12.28 -9.12 9.09
C VAL A 241 12.18 -7.83 9.89
N ARG A 242 12.86 -6.78 9.41
CA ARG A 242 12.69 -5.40 9.84
C ARG A 242 11.95 -4.64 8.76
N VAL A 243 10.96 -3.84 9.16
CA VAL A 243 10.29 -2.88 8.29
C VAL A 243 10.45 -1.49 8.89
N ARG A 244 10.96 -0.58 8.06
CA ARG A 244 11.21 0.83 8.37
C ARG A 244 10.13 1.65 7.71
N LEU A 245 9.34 2.34 8.52
CA LEU A 245 8.31 3.26 8.05
C LEU A 245 8.82 4.68 8.19
N GLY A 246 8.60 5.49 7.16
CA GLY A 246 8.93 6.91 7.15
C GLY A 246 7.83 7.71 6.49
N HIS A 247 7.59 8.91 7.02
CA HIS A 247 6.49 9.74 6.57
C HIS A 247 6.78 11.22 6.83
N VAL A 248 6.66 12.05 5.79
CA VAL A 248 6.80 13.52 5.87
C VAL A 248 5.59 14.24 5.26
N GLY A 249 4.51 13.51 5.02
CA GLY A 249 3.25 14.06 4.52
C GLY A 249 2.47 14.76 5.64
N GLN A 250 1.16 14.88 5.47
CA GLN A 250 0.30 15.68 6.34
C GLN A 250 -0.64 14.81 7.18
N ASP A 251 -1.06 13.67 6.65
CA ASP A 251 -1.98 12.77 7.33
C ASP A 251 -1.26 11.83 8.29
N PHE A 252 -2.03 11.25 9.20
CA PHE A 252 -1.56 10.14 10.00
C PHE A 252 -1.85 8.82 9.31
N HIS A 253 -0.98 7.82 9.48
CA HIS A 253 -1.16 6.48 8.93
C HIS A 253 -1.06 5.41 10.03
N ALA A 254 -2.01 4.48 10.02
CA ALA A 254 -2.06 3.33 10.93
C ALA A 254 -1.70 2.05 10.15
N ILE A 255 -0.44 1.65 10.11
CA ILE A 255 0.01 0.51 9.31
C ILE A 255 -0.20 -0.79 10.08
N HIS A 256 -1.07 -1.66 9.56
CA HIS A 256 -1.44 -2.93 10.15
C HIS A 256 -0.88 -4.10 9.34
N MET A 257 -0.32 -5.09 10.04
CA MET A 257 0.22 -6.32 9.46
C MET A 257 -0.58 -7.53 9.93
N HIS A 258 -1.03 -8.34 8.98
CA HIS A 258 -1.77 -9.57 9.26
C HIS A 258 -0.82 -10.72 9.64
N GLY A 259 -1.33 -11.70 10.36
CA GLY A 259 -0.63 -12.95 10.71
C GLY A 259 0.51 -12.80 11.73
N HIS A 260 0.88 -11.57 12.11
CA HIS A 260 2.03 -11.30 12.94
C HIS A 260 1.73 -10.24 14.00
N SER A 261 2.25 -10.45 15.20
CA SER A 261 2.60 -9.36 16.11
C SER A 261 4.07 -9.00 15.90
N PHE A 262 4.41 -7.72 15.99
CA PHE A 262 5.77 -7.22 15.82
C PHE A 262 6.19 -6.38 17.02
N THR A 263 7.51 -6.27 17.23
CA THR A 263 8.12 -5.43 18.25
C THR A 263 8.50 -4.09 17.64
N ILE A 264 8.11 -2.96 18.25
CA ILE A 264 8.64 -1.64 17.89
C ILE A 264 10.05 -1.52 18.47
N VAL A 265 11.04 -1.35 17.60
CA VAL A 265 12.47 -1.38 17.98
C VAL A 265 13.18 -0.04 17.84
N ALA A 266 12.67 0.87 17.01
CA ALA A 266 13.22 2.22 16.89
C ALA A 266 12.15 3.27 16.54
N THR A 267 12.48 4.52 16.83
CA THR A 267 11.71 5.72 16.49
C THR A 267 12.55 6.69 15.68
N ASP A 268 11.99 7.85 15.35
CA ASP A 268 12.69 9.03 14.82
C ASP A 268 13.85 9.51 15.73
N GLY A 269 13.83 9.15 17.01
CA GLY A 269 14.93 9.38 17.96
C GLY A 269 16.04 8.31 17.95
N GLY A 270 15.93 7.26 17.14
CA GLY A 270 16.84 6.10 17.11
C GLY A 270 16.31 4.88 17.86
N ASP A 271 17.21 3.94 18.14
CA ASP A 271 16.90 2.65 18.77
C ASP A 271 16.25 2.82 20.15
N ILE A 272 15.17 2.07 20.38
CA ILE A 272 14.54 1.96 21.69
C ILE A 272 15.30 0.89 22.50
N PRO A 273 15.74 1.17 23.74
CA PRO A 273 16.33 0.16 24.60
C PRO A 273 15.43 -1.06 24.73
N GLU A 274 15.98 -2.28 24.69
CA GLU A 274 15.20 -3.54 24.69
C GLU A 274 14.14 -3.59 25.81
N THR A 275 14.44 -3.06 27.00
CA THR A 275 13.51 -3.00 28.14
C THR A 275 12.33 -2.05 27.97
N ALA A 276 12.36 -1.19 26.95
CA ALA A 276 11.34 -0.18 26.64
C ALA A 276 10.65 -0.44 25.29
N GLN A 277 11.04 -1.50 24.57
CA GLN A 277 10.35 -1.94 23.37
C GLN A 277 8.97 -2.53 23.74
N TRP A 278 8.02 -2.45 22.81
CA TRP A 278 6.67 -2.98 23.01
C TRP A 278 6.16 -3.70 21.76
N MET A 279 5.14 -4.54 21.95
CA MET A 279 4.52 -5.34 20.89
C MET A 279 3.28 -4.66 20.36
N GLU A 280 3.07 -4.73 19.05
CA GLU A 280 1.90 -4.22 18.34
C GLU A 280 1.51 -5.15 17.18
N THR A 281 0.31 -4.93 16.64
CA THR A 281 -0.08 -5.43 15.30
C THR A 281 -0.36 -4.29 14.33
N THR A 282 -0.46 -3.07 14.85
CA THR A 282 -0.74 -1.86 14.09
C THR A 282 0.10 -0.72 14.64
N VAL A 283 0.85 -0.04 13.79
CA VAL A 283 1.71 1.07 14.19
C VAL A 283 1.22 2.39 13.61
N ALA A 284 1.24 3.38 14.48
CA ALA A 284 0.88 4.76 14.29
C ALA A 284 2.06 5.59 13.77
N ILE A 285 1.93 6.29 12.64
CA ILE A 285 2.96 7.17 12.09
C ILE A 285 2.32 8.51 11.72
N GLY A 286 2.76 9.56 12.42
CA GLY A 286 2.39 10.95 12.09
C GLY A 286 3.45 11.65 11.22
N PRO A 287 3.13 12.87 10.74
CA PRO A 287 4.06 13.71 9.98
C PRO A 287 5.44 13.85 10.63
N GLY A 288 6.48 13.59 9.87
CA GLY A 288 7.89 13.66 10.30
C GLY A 288 8.39 12.43 11.06
N GLN A 289 7.54 11.45 11.38
CA GLN A 289 7.95 10.31 12.19
C GLN A 289 8.54 9.17 11.33
N THR A 290 9.48 8.46 11.94
CA THR A 290 9.89 7.12 11.50
C THR A 290 9.59 6.09 12.59
N ARG A 291 9.30 4.86 12.17
CA ARG A 291 9.09 3.72 13.06
C ARG A 291 9.71 2.49 12.44
N ASP A 292 10.56 1.81 13.21
CA ASP A 292 11.08 0.51 12.82
C ASP A 292 10.43 -0.56 13.68
N TYR A 293 9.94 -1.62 13.05
CA TYR A 293 9.44 -2.79 13.74
C TYR A 293 10.04 -4.07 13.20
N GLU A 294 10.09 -5.08 14.06
CA GLU A 294 10.65 -6.39 13.75
C GLU A 294 9.70 -7.52 14.07
N PHE A 295 9.75 -8.58 13.27
CA PHE A 295 9.01 -9.81 13.48
C PHE A 295 9.75 -11.01 12.90
N ILE A 296 9.31 -12.21 13.30
CA ILE A 296 9.75 -13.48 12.72
C ILE A 296 8.71 -13.92 11.70
N ALA A 297 9.12 -14.13 10.45
CA ALA A 297 8.21 -14.42 9.36
C ALA A 297 7.56 -15.82 9.49
N ILE A 298 6.22 -15.87 9.44
CA ILE A 298 5.39 -17.07 9.48
C ILE A 298 4.86 -17.37 8.07
N PRO A 299 4.91 -18.64 7.59
CA PRO A 299 4.45 -19.01 6.25
C PRO A 299 3.06 -18.48 5.92
N GLY A 300 2.88 -17.93 4.71
CA GLY A 300 1.59 -17.39 4.26
C GLY A 300 1.74 -16.16 3.37
N ASP A 301 0.60 -15.77 2.77
CA ASP A 301 0.44 -14.47 2.12
C ASP A 301 -0.40 -13.57 3.02
N TRP A 302 0.24 -12.56 3.60
CA TRP A 302 -0.33 -11.71 4.64
C TRP A 302 -0.50 -10.27 4.16
N ALA A 303 -1.67 -9.69 4.39
CA ALA A 303 -1.90 -8.29 4.05
C ALA A 303 -1.07 -7.35 4.96
N LEU A 304 -0.49 -6.32 4.35
CA LEU A 304 0.12 -5.17 5.01
C LEU A 304 -0.53 -3.91 4.44
N HIS A 305 -1.21 -3.13 5.27
CA HIS A 305 -1.99 -2.00 4.76
C HIS A 305 -2.21 -0.89 5.78
N CYS A 306 -2.57 0.30 5.30
CA CYS A 306 -3.09 1.35 6.17
C CYS A 306 -4.50 0.99 6.66
N HIS A 307 -4.76 1.18 7.95
CA HIS A 307 -6.01 0.80 8.61
C HIS A 307 -6.97 1.99 8.81
N LEU A 308 -6.62 3.18 8.31
CA LEU A 308 -7.61 4.22 8.05
C LEU A 308 -8.39 3.81 6.80
N ARG A 309 -9.67 3.45 6.95
CA ARG A 309 -10.49 2.76 5.93
C ARG A 309 -10.43 3.37 4.52
N HIS A 310 -10.23 4.68 4.41
CA HIS A 310 -10.09 5.40 3.14
C HIS A 310 -8.73 5.17 2.45
N HIS A 311 -7.64 5.03 3.21
CA HIS A 311 -6.27 5.00 2.69
C HIS A 311 -5.88 3.69 1.97
N PRO A 312 -6.41 2.49 2.28
CA PRO A 312 -6.22 1.31 1.46
C PRO A 312 -7.16 1.26 0.26
N MET A 313 -7.99 2.30 0.03
CA MET A 313 -8.82 2.43 -1.17
C MET A 313 -8.19 3.45 -2.12
N ASN A 314 -8.44 3.28 -3.42
CA ASN A 314 -8.13 4.32 -4.41
C ASN A 314 -9.27 5.36 -4.48
N ALA A 315 -9.05 6.44 -5.22
CA ALA A 315 -9.95 7.58 -5.45
C ALA A 315 -11.44 7.30 -5.16
N MET A 316 -11.85 7.55 -3.92
CA MET A 316 -13.24 7.50 -3.48
C MET A 316 -13.86 8.89 -3.67
N GLY A 317 -15.00 8.96 -4.36
CA GLY A 317 -15.79 10.19 -4.41
C GLY A 317 -16.68 10.31 -3.17
N HIS A 318 -16.71 11.48 -2.53
CA HIS A 318 -17.52 11.73 -1.33
C HIS A 318 -18.77 12.58 -1.59
N ASP A 319 -18.93 13.09 -2.80
CA ASP A 319 -20.03 14.01 -3.17
C ASP A 319 -21.33 13.30 -3.60
N ILE A 320 -21.36 11.96 -3.55
CA ILE A 320 -22.52 11.17 -3.95
C ILE A 320 -23.32 10.77 -2.70
N PRO A 321 -24.66 10.94 -2.69
CA PRO A 321 -25.50 10.49 -1.58
C PRO A 321 -25.38 8.99 -1.31
N ASN A 322 -25.47 8.59 -0.04
CA ASN A 322 -25.52 7.18 0.34
C ASN A 322 -26.83 6.53 -0.16
N VAL A 323 -26.70 5.55 -1.07
CA VAL A 323 -27.82 4.80 -1.67
C VAL A 323 -27.98 3.39 -1.10
N LEU A 324 -27.29 3.05 -0.01
CA LEU A 324 -27.37 1.73 0.61
C LEU A 324 -28.82 1.43 1.05
N GLY A 325 -29.37 0.31 0.55
CA GLY A 325 -30.74 -0.11 0.81
C GLY A 325 -31.82 0.65 0.02
N VAL A 326 -31.43 1.56 -0.87
CA VAL A 326 -32.36 2.17 -1.83
C VAL A 326 -32.56 1.18 -2.99
N ASN A 327 -33.80 0.79 -3.26
CA ASN A 327 -34.13 -0.05 -4.42
C ASN A 327 -33.88 0.75 -5.71
N GLN A 328 -32.88 0.34 -6.49
CA GLN A 328 -32.49 1.00 -7.73
C GLN A 328 -33.10 0.32 -8.99
N ALA A 329 -34.04 -0.61 -8.83
CA ALA A 329 -34.67 -1.33 -9.94
C ALA A 329 -35.35 -0.37 -10.94
N GLY A 330 -34.97 -0.49 -12.22
CA GLY A 330 -35.48 0.36 -13.31
C GLY A 330 -35.02 1.83 -13.24
N VAL A 331 -34.17 2.20 -12.27
CA VAL A 331 -33.50 3.52 -12.22
C VAL A 331 -32.37 3.54 -13.25
N GLU A 332 -31.57 2.46 -13.31
CA GLU A 332 -30.46 2.33 -14.25
C GLU A 332 -30.91 2.53 -15.70
N GLU A 333 -31.97 1.84 -16.15
CA GLU A 333 -32.50 1.95 -17.52
C GLU A 333 -32.92 3.39 -17.88
N LYS A 334 -33.54 4.09 -16.93
CA LYS A 334 -33.98 5.48 -17.10
C LYS A 334 -32.81 6.45 -17.16
N ILE A 335 -31.78 6.22 -16.34
CA ILE A 335 -30.59 7.08 -16.32
C ILE A 335 -29.71 6.79 -17.54
N GLN A 336 -29.53 5.52 -17.94
CA GLN A 336 -28.78 5.14 -19.14
C GLN A 336 -29.34 5.78 -20.43
N ALA A 337 -30.66 5.99 -20.49
CA ALA A 337 -31.29 6.72 -21.60
C ALA A 337 -30.82 8.18 -21.71
N LEU A 338 -30.33 8.78 -20.62
CA LEU A 338 -29.80 10.14 -20.56
C LEU A 338 -28.27 10.18 -20.51
N VAL A 339 -27.65 9.20 -19.85
CA VAL A 339 -26.21 9.09 -19.59
C VAL A 339 -25.77 7.67 -19.97
N PRO A 340 -25.41 7.43 -21.24
CA PRO A 340 -24.94 6.13 -21.69
C PRO A 340 -23.75 5.63 -20.86
N GLY A 341 -23.84 4.40 -20.35
CA GLY A 341 -22.81 3.78 -19.51
C GLY A 341 -22.97 3.97 -18.00
N TYR A 342 -24.04 4.64 -17.54
CA TYR A 342 -24.39 4.66 -16.12
C TYR A 342 -24.72 3.26 -15.61
N MET A 343 -24.19 2.89 -14.44
CA MET A 343 -24.55 1.66 -13.72
C MET A 343 -25.02 2.05 -12.32
N ALA A 344 -26.16 1.50 -11.90
CA ALA A 344 -26.60 1.61 -10.52
C ALA A 344 -25.67 0.75 -9.64
N MET A 345 -25.17 1.32 -8.54
CA MET A 345 -24.23 0.62 -7.65
C MET A 345 -24.51 0.98 -6.19
N GLY A 346 -24.09 0.10 -5.29
CA GLY A 346 -24.10 0.37 -3.85
C GLY A 346 -25.44 0.11 -3.17
N GLU A 347 -26.37 -0.62 -3.82
CA GLU A 347 -27.65 -1.00 -3.21
C GLU A 347 -27.42 -1.96 -2.04
N THR A 348 -26.58 -2.99 -2.21
CA THR A 348 -26.27 -3.98 -1.15
C THR A 348 -24.87 -3.84 -0.56
N GLY A 349 -24.06 -2.92 -1.10
CA GLY A 349 -22.73 -2.57 -0.59
C GLY A 349 -21.70 -2.38 -1.69
N MET A 350 -20.47 -2.01 -1.31
CA MET A 350 -19.42 -1.66 -2.29
C MET A 350 -18.76 -2.87 -2.97
N HIS A 351 -19.06 -4.09 -2.55
CA HIS A 351 -18.51 -5.30 -3.18
C HIS A 351 -19.00 -5.47 -4.63
N GLU A 352 -20.22 -5.01 -4.95
CA GLU A 352 -20.77 -4.97 -6.31
C GLU A 352 -19.80 -4.27 -7.28
N HIS A 353 -19.09 -3.23 -6.83
CA HIS A 353 -18.15 -2.48 -7.66
C HIS A 353 -16.98 -3.31 -8.18
N ALA A 354 -16.58 -4.39 -7.50
CA ALA A 354 -15.50 -5.26 -7.96
C ALA A 354 -15.82 -5.89 -9.32
N GLU A 355 -17.09 -6.27 -9.53
CA GLU A 355 -17.57 -6.82 -10.80
C GLU A 355 -17.79 -5.72 -11.84
N HIS A 356 -18.32 -4.56 -11.42
CA HIS A 356 -18.55 -3.43 -12.33
C HIS A 356 -17.26 -2.71 -12.78
N ALA A 357 -16.16 -2.80 -12.04
CA ALA A 357 -14.89 -2.16 -12.39
C ALA A 357 -14.35 -2.58 -13.77
N LYS A 358 -14.71 -3.79 -14.24
CA LYS A 358 -14.35 -4.29 -15.58
C LYS A 358 -15.15 -3.62 -16.72
N HIS A 359 -16.29 -3.02 -16.39
CA HIS A 359 -17.24 -2.44 -17.34
C HIS A 359 -17.32 -0.91 -17.25
N MET A 360 -16.80 -0.33 -16.16
CA MET A 360 -16.75 1.11 -15.90
C MET A 360 -15.36 1.65 -16.25
N ALA A 361 -15.15 2.10 -17.49
CA ALA A 361 -13.95 2.86 -17.81
C ALA A 361 -14.10 4.28 -17.25
N GLY A 362 -13.43 4.57 -16.13
CA GLY A 362 -13.28 5.93 -15.64
C GLY A 362 -12.53 6.82 -16.64
N PRO A 363 -12.40 8.14 -16.36
CA PRO A 363 -11.51 8.99 -17.15
C PRO A 363 -10.12 8.37 -17.27
N PRO A 364 -9.39 8.56 -18.39
CA PRO A 364 -8.01 8.10 -18.52
C PRO A 364 -7.17 8.52 -17.31
N ASN A 365 -6.13 7.76 -16.95
CA ASN A 365 -5.25 8.12 -15.83
C ASN A 365 -5.94 8.20 -14.46
N THR A 366 -7.01 7.41 -14.25
CA THR A 366 -7.74 7.33 -12.98
C THR A 366 -7.74 5.88 -12.50
N LEU A 367 -7.40 5.65 -11.24
CA LEU A 367 -7.43 4.31 -10.67
C LEU A 367 -8.86 3.91 -10.29
N PRO A 368 -9.27 2.66 -10.54
CA PRO A 368 -10.49 2.12 -9.96
C PRO A 368 -10.32 1.98 -8.45
N MET A 369 -11.42 2.08 -7.69
CA MET A 369 -11.41 1.94 -6.23
C MET A 369 -10.75 0.65 -5.75
N MET A 370 -10.95 -0.44 -6.50
CA MET A 370 -10.36 -1.77 -6.27
C MET A 370 -9.83 -2.30 -7.59
N GLY A 371 -8.62 -2.89 -7.59
CA GLY A 371 -7.96 -3.30 -8.83
C GLY A 371 -7.08 -4.54 -8.76
N GLY A 372 -6.73 -5.03 -7.56
CA GLY A 372 -5.88 -6.21 -7.43
C GLY A 372 -6.65 -7.52 -7.49
N GLN A 373 -5.91 -8.59 -7.79
CA GLN A 373 -6.41 -9.96 -7.80
C GLN A 373 -5.66 -10.78 -6.75
N GLY A 374 -6.38 -11.69 -6.10
CA GLY A 374 -5.86 -12.69 -5.17
C GLY A 374 -6.24 -14.11 -5.60
N PRO A 375 -5.85 -15.13 -4.83
CA PRO A 375 -6.10 -16.54 -5.17
C PRO A 375 -7.59 -16.91 -5.12
N PHE A 376 -8.41 -16.10 -4.44
CA PHE A 376 -9.86 -16.31 -4.27
C PHE A 376 -10.71 -15.27 -5.03
N GLY A 377 -10.10 -14.47 -5.92
CA GLY A 377 -10.79 -13.43 -6.68
C GLY A 377 -10.28 -12.01 -6.37
N PRO A 378 -11.07 -10.96 -6.69
CA PRO A 378 -10.62 -9.58 -6.55
C PRO A 378 -10.34 -9.21 -5.10
N ILE A 379 -9.21 -8.54 -4.87
CA ILE A 379 -8.86 -7.97 -3.56
C ILE A 379 -9.54 -6.62 -3.45
N GLY A 380 -10.33 -6.43 -2.40
CA GLY A 380 -11.13 -5.24 -2.18
C GLY A 380 -10.37 -4.01 -1.70
N MET A 381 -9.11 -3.84 -2.12
CA MET A 381 -8.20 -2.75 -1.72
C MET A 381 -7.45 -2.24 -2.97
N GLY A 382 -6.95 -1.01 -2.92
CA GLY A 382 -6.30 -0.31 -4.04
C GLY A 382 -5.28 0.79 -3.66
N GLY A 383 -5.32 1.35 -2.46
CA GLY A 383 -4.39 2.42 -2.04
C GLY A 383 -3.12 1.86 -1.38
N MET A 384 -2.90 2.25 -0.13
CA MET A 384 -1.85 1.76 0.77
C MET A 384 -2.10 0.32 1.19
N PHE A 385 -1.83 -0.62 0.29
CA PHE A 385 -1.92 -2.05 0.51
C PHE A 385 -0.76 -2.74 -0.20
N THR A 386 -0.21 -3.77 0.42
CA THR A 386 0.67 -4.74 -0.24
C THR A 386 0.56 -6.09 0.49
N VAL A 387 1.26 -7.09 -0.01
CA VAL A 387 1.29 -8.44 0.55
C VAL A 387 2.71 -8.76 1.03
N LEU A 388 2.82 -9.25 2.27
CA LEU A 388 3.97 -9.98 2.75
C LEU A 388 3.82 -11.45 2.34
N LYS A 389 4.66 -11.91 1.41
CA LYS A 389 4.72 -13.29 0.94
C LYS A 389 5.85 -14.03 1.65
N VAL A 390 5.48 -14.99 2.49
CA VAL A 390 6.44 -15.79 3.28
C VAL A 390 6.49 -17.22 2.72
N HIS A 391 7.42 -17.45 1.79
CA HIS A 391 7.54 -18.71 1.04
C HIS A 391 8.92 -19.32 1.20
N GLU A 392 9.03 -20.65 1.21
CA GLU A 392 10.31 -21.38 1.36
C GLU A 392 11.33 -21.03 0.27
N ASN A 393 10.85 -20.85 -0.96
CA ASN A 393 11.65 -20.54 -2.15
C ASN A 393 11.78 -19.03 -2.41
N ALA A 394 11.32 -18.16 -1.50
CA ALA A 394 11.39 -16.71 -1.71
C ALA A 394 12.83 -16.29 -2.08
N PRO A 395 13.03 -15.49 -3.15
CA PRO A 395 14.34 -15.06 -3.58
C PRO A 395 15.03 -14.25 -2.47
N ARG A 396 16.36 -14.36 -2.41
CA ARG A 396 17.19 -13.49 -1.55
C ARG A 396 17.65 -12.30 -2.40
N PHE A 397 17.34 -11.08 -1.98
CA PHE A 397 17.89 -9.86 -2.60
C PHE A 397 19.38 -9.80 -2.23
N ALA A 398 20.26 -10.05 -3.20
CA ALA A 398 21.68 -10.27 -2.89
C ALA A 398 22.66 -9.77 -3.96
N THR A 399 22.15 -9.19 -5.05
CA THR A 399 22.99 -8.64 -6.12
C THR A 399 22.89 -7.12 -6.13
N ALA A 400 23.96 -6.43 -6.56
CA ALA A 400 23.91 -4.96 -6.70
C ALA A 400 22.83 -4.47 -7.65
N ASP A 401 22.45 -5.28 -8.63
CA ASP A 401 21.33 -4.98 -9.51
C ASP A 401 20.01 -4.95 -8.74
N ASP A 402 19.82 -5.85 -7.76
CA ASP A 402 18.63 -5.87 -6.89
C ASP A 402 18.53 -4.60 -6.03
N TYR A 403 19.66 -3.99 -5.68
CA TYR A 403 19.70 -2.79 -4.83
C TYR A 403 19.68 -1.47 -5.61
N THR A 404 20.25 -1.43 -6.82
CA THR A 404 20.41 -0.19 -7.60
C THR A 404 19.34 0.03 -8.65
N LYS A 405 18.56 -1.01 -8.99
CA LYS A 405 17.42 -0.89 -9.90
C LYS A 405 16.12 -0.88 -9.11
N GLN A 406 15.10 -0.24 -9.68
CA GLN A 406 13.75 -0.37 -9.16
C GLN A 406 13.38 -1.85 -9.12
N ILE A 407 13.16 -2.39 -7.93
CA ILE A 407 12.74 -3.78 -7.76
C ILE A 407 11.32 -3.90 -8.33
N GLN A 408 11.26 -4.29 -9.59
CA GLN A 408 10.08 -4.85 -10.24
C GLN A 408 10.26 -6.35 -10.15
N LEU A 409 9.46 -7.05 -9.34
CA LEU A 409 9.54 -8.50 -9.23
C LEU A 409 8.80 -9.13 -10.43
N PRO A 410 9.49 -9.75 -11.41
CA PRO A 410 8.81 -10.45 -12.51
C PRO A 410 8.25 -11.81 -12.07
N ASP A 411 8.70 -12.35 -10.94
CA ASP A 411 8.23 -13.60 -10.34
C ASP A 411 8.27 -13.44 -8.80
N ASP A 412 7.10 -13.26 -8.20
CA ASP A 412 6.92 -13.10 -6.75
C ASP A 412 6.68 -14.45 -6.03
N GLY A 413 6.87 -15.57 -6.74
CA GLY A 413 6.63 -16.91 -6.22
C GLY A 413 5.17 -17.37 -6.29
N GLY A 414 4.26 -16.55 -6.84
CA GLY A 414 2.84 -16.87 -6.94
C GLY A 414 2.10 -16.72 -5.61
N TRP A 415 0.98 -17.43 -5.45
CA TRP A 415 0.18 -17.40 -4.23
C TRP A 415 0.55 -18.52 -3.27
N TYR A 416 0.46 -18.26 -1.97
CA TYR A 416 0.70 -19.27 -0.96
C TYR A 416 -0.30 -20.44 -1.04
N ASP A 417 0.23 -21.66 -1.12
CA ASP A 417 -0.55 -22.89 -1.08
C ASP A 417 -0.99 -23.19 0.36
N ASN A 418 -2.23 -22.82 0.67
CA ASN A 418 -2.81 -23.05 2.00
C ASN A 418 -2.90 -24.56 2.31
N PRO A 419 -2.43 -25.01 3.50
CA PRO A 419 -2.57 -26.41 3.90
C PRO A 419 -4.04 -26.89 3.90
N PRO A 420 -4.29 -28.19 3.65
CA PRO A 420 -5.64 -28.74 3.68
C PRO A 420 -6.34 -28.45 5.01
N GLY A 421 -7.58 -27.93 4.94
CA GLY A 421 -8.40 -27.59 6.11
C GLY A 421 -8.09 -26.26 6.78
N THR A 422 -7.17 -25.44 6.25
CA THR A 422 -6.87 -24.10 6.80
C THR A 422 -7.51 -22.95 6.03
N VAL A 423 -8.28 -23.25 4.98
CA VAL A 423 -9.06 -22.26 4.23
C VAL A 423 -10.47 -22.24 4.80
N ALA A 424 -10.99 -21.05 5.10
CA ALA A 424 -12.36 -20.89 5.56
C ALA A 424 -13.35 -21.36 4.48
N GLU A 425 -14.33 -22.17 4.88
CA GLU A 425 -15.36 -22.69 3.99
C GLU A 425 -16.74 -22.17 4.37
N SER A 426 -17.62 -22.05 3.38
CA SER A 426 -19.02 -21.76 3.64
C SER A 426 -19.65 -22.97 4.31
N ILE A 427 -19.88 -22.82 5.61
CA ILE A 427 -20.98 -23.53 6.23
C ILE A 427 -22.24 -22.75 5.81
N ASN A 428 -23.22 -23.40 5.19
CA ASN A 428 -24.59 -22.89 5.09
C ASN A 428 -25.43 -23.50 6.22
N PRO A 429 -25.11 -23.24 7.50
CA PRO A 429 -25.90 -23.77 8.59
C PRO A 429 -27.20 -23.00 8.61
N ASP A 430 -28.27 -23.74 8.88
CA ASP A 430 -29.54 -23.15 9.20
C ASP A 430 -29.45 -22.60 10.64
N PHE A 431 -28.75 -21.47 10.83
CA PHE A 431 -28.60 -20.76 12.12
C PHE A 431 -29.95 -20.18 12.55
N GLY A 432 -30.94 -21.05 12.78
CA GLY A 432 -32.26 -20.68 13.25
C GLY A 432 -33.10 -19.89 12.25
N LYS A 433 -33.03 -20.13 10.92
CA LYS A 433 -34.22 -19.81 10.11
C LYS A 433 -35.30 -20.72 10.66
N GLN A 434 -36.20 -20.16 11.47
CA GLN A 434 -37.39 -20.90 11.87
C GLN A 434 -38.06 -21.34 10.58
N LYS A 435 -38.29 -22.64 10.39
CA LYS A 435 -39.16 -23.12 9.31
C LYS A 435 -40.49 -22.41 9.50
N ILE A 436 -40.73 -21.40 8.67
CA ILE A 436 -42.00 -20.69 8.63
C ILE A 436 -42.98 -21.70 8.05
N GLY A 437 -43.90 -22.19 8.88
CA GLY A 437 -44.88 -23.18 8.45
C GLY A 437 -45.97 -22.55 7.59
N ALA A 438 -46.30 -21.28 7.85
CA ALA A 438 -47.25 -20.48 7.08
C ALA A 438 -47.12 -18.98 7.41
N TYR A 439 -47.62 -18.12 6.53
CA TYR A 439 -47.86 -16.69 6.77
C TYR A 439 -49.35 -16.47 7.05
N VAL A 440 -49.69 -15.82 8.15
CA VAL A 440 -51.07 -15.72 8.66
C VAL A 440 -51.49 -14.28 8.89
N CYS A 441 -52.76 -13.96 8.60
CA CYS A 441 -53.29 -12.62 8.85
C CYS A 441 -53.64 -12.45 10.34
N PRO A 442 -53.15 -11.39 11.03
CA PRO A 442 -53.51 -11.12 12.43
C PRO A 442 -55.01 -10.91 12.67
N MET A 443 -55.74 -10.48 11.64
CA MET A 443 -57.18 -10.18 11.70
C MET A 443 -58.05 -11.32 11.16
N HIS A 444 -57.48 -12.20 10.33
CA HIS A 444 -58.19 -13.32 9.68
C HIS A 444 -57.33 -14.59 9.84
N PRO A 445 -57.37 -15.25 11.02
CA PRO A 445 -56.52 -16.41 11.32
C PRO A 445 -56.68 -17.59 10.34
N GLU A 446 -57.81 -17.66 9.64
CA GLU A 446 -58.09 -18.64 8.58
C GLU A 446 -57.30 -18.39 7.28
N VAL A 447 -56.78 -17.17 7.08
CA VAL A 447 -55.96 -16.83 5.92
C VAL A 447 -54.51 -17.24 6.22
N ARG A 448 -54.12 -18.41 5.71
CA ARG A 448 -52.77 -18.96 5.75
C ARG A 448 -52.21 -19.13 4.34
N GLN A 449 -50.99 -18.67 4.10
CA GLN A 449 -50.28 -18.82 2.82
C GLN A 449 -48.89 -19.42 3.04
N SER A 450 -48.36 -20.11 2.02
CA SER A 450 -47.01 -20.69 2.05
C SER A 450 -45.90 -19.65 1.81
N GLU A 451 -46.26 -18.47 1.31
CA GLU A 451 -45.34 -17.41 0.93
C GLU A 451 -45.76 -16.06 1.58
N PRO A 452 -44.82 -15.10 1.73
CA PRO A 452 -45.17 -13.75 2.18
C PRO A 452 -46.17 -13.08 1.24
N GLY A 453 -47.09 -12.30 1.78
CA GLY A 453 -48.09 -11.60 0.98
C GLY A 453 -49.04 -10.75 1.80
N SER A 454 -50.08 -10.24 1.15
CA SER A 454 -51.15 -9.48 1.77
C SER A 454 -52.41 -10.34 1.90
N CYS A 455 -53.13 -10.18 3.01
CA CYS A 455 -54.40 -10.86 3.23
C CYS A 455 -55.43 -10.43 2.14
N PRO A 456 -56.02 -11.37 1.37
CA PRO A 456 -56.98 -11.04 0.33
C PRO A 456 -58.32 -10.51 0.88
N LYS A 457 -58.57 -10.64 2.19
CA LYS A 457 -59.80 -10.14 2.84
C LYS A 457 -59.68 -8.71 3.35
N CYS A 458 -58.52 -8.33 3.89
CA CYS A 458 -58.36 -7.01 4.54
C CYS A 458 -57.11 -6.24 4.11
N GLY A 459 -56.32 -6.75 3.17
CA GLY A 459 -55.13 -6.10 2.64
C GLY A 459 -53.93 -6.03 3.59
N MET A 460 -54.06 -6.43 4.86
CA MET A 460 -52.95 -6.41 5.81
C MET A 460 -51.87 -7.44 5.47
N THR A 461 -50.60 -7.07 5.67
CA THR A 461 -49.45 -7.97 5.49
C THR A 461 -49.55 -9.20 6.40
N LEU A 462 -49.37 -10.38 5.82
CA LEU A 462 -49.36 -11.64 6.56
C LEU A 462 -48.08 -11.75 7.41
N LYS A 463 -48.20 -12.24 8.65
CA LYS A 463 -47.06 -12.43 9.56
C LYS A 463 -46.61 -13.89 9.55
N PRO A 464 -45.30 -14.17 9.58
CA PRO A 464 -44.79 -15.53 9.62
C PRO A 464 -45.20 -16.23 10.92
N GLN A 465 -45.73 -17.44 10.81
CA GLN A 465 -46.05 -18.34 11.92
C GLN A 465 -45.11 -19.56 11.89
N LYS A 466 -44.58 -19.89 13.05
CA LYS A 466 -43.67 -21.03 13.26
C LYS A 466 -44.38 -22.35 12.92
N ALA A 467 -43.69 -23.27 12.25
CA ALA A 467 -44.19 -24.64 12.08
C ALA A 467 -44.32 -25.33 13.46
N GLU A 468 -45.48 -25.93 13.74
CA GLU A 468 -45.65 -26.78 14.93
C GLU A 468 -44.83 -28.07 14.77
N PRO A 469 -44.20 -28.58 15.85
CA PRO A 469 -43.50 -29.85 15.80
C PRO A 469 -44.51 -30.98 15.52
N ALA A 470 -44.18 -31.88 14.60
CA ALA A 470 -45.00 -33.06 14.34
C ALA A 470 -45.08 -33.94 15.60
N GLU A 471 -46.29 -34.24 16.06
CA GLU A 471 -46.52 -35.21 17.12
C GLU A 471 -46.05 -36.60 16.65
N GLU A 472 -45.03 -37.16 17.31
CA GLU A 472 -44.70 -38.59 17.18
C GLU A 472 -45.88 -39.41 17.70
N GLY A 473 -46.50 -40.18 16.80
CA GLY A 473 -47.59 -41.07 17.12
C GLY A 473 -47.17 -42.16 18.10
N ASP A 474 -47.81 -42.15 19.26
CA ASP A 474 -47.73 -43.13 20.34
C ASP A 474 -48.09 -44.53 19.82
N GLY A 475 -47.11 -45.43 19.80
CA GLY A 475 -47.23 -46.77 19.27
C GLY A 475 -46.32 -47.73 20.03
N ASN A 476 -46.79 -48.14 21.21
CA ASN A 476 -46.69 -49.49 21.81
C ASN A 476 -46.30 -49.45 23.31
N ARG A 477 -47.31 -49.29 24.17
CA ARG A 477 -47.23 -49.65 25.60
C ARG A 477 -47.98 -50.96 25.81
N GLN A 478 -47.25 -52.07 25.86
CA GLN A 478 -47.69 -53.24 26.62
C GLN A 478 -47.06 -53.21 28.01
N SER A 479 -47.92 -53.48 28.98
CA SER A 479 -47.74 -53.49 30.42
C SER A 479 -46.65 -54.43 30.89
N GLU A 480 -45.82 -53.98 31.84
CA GLU A 480 -45.45 -54.82 32.97
C GLU A 480 -45.09 -53.97 34.20
N SER A 481 -45.67 -54.39 35.31
CA SER A 481 -45.73 -53.79 36.63
C SER A 481 -44.41 -53.82 37.40
N ARG A 482 -44.04 -52.73 38.07
CA ARG A 482 -43.20 -52.77 39.28
C ARG A 482 -43.70 -51.77 40.33
N GLU A 483 -43.92 -52.31 41.53
CA GLU A 483 -44.31 -51.62 42.76
C GLU A 483 -43.19 -50.72 43.32
N PRO A 484 -43.51 -49.79 44.26
CA PRO A 484 -42.58 -48.78 44.75
C PRO A 484 -41.96 -49.13 46.12
N MET A 485 -40.68 -48.81 46.30
CA MET A 485 -39.99 -48.58 47.58
C MET A 485 -38.88 -47.57 47.27
N GLY A 486 -38.56 -46.55 48.05
CA GLY A 486 -38.94 -46.11 49.37
C GLY A 486 -38.04 -44.91 49.72
N SER A 487 -38.57 -44.07 50.60
CA SER A 487 -38.09 -42.82 51.21
C SER A 487 -36.61 -42.65 51.60
N GLN A 488 -36.30 -41.37 51.90
CA GLN A 488 -35.23 -40.78 52.75
C GLN A 488 -33.97 -40.29 52.04
N GLU A 489 -33.28 -39.22 52.46
CA GLU A 489 -33.52 -37.97 53.22
C GLU A 489 -32.23 -37.14 53.01
N HIS A 490 -32.34 -35.80 53.11
CA HIS A 490 -31.35 -34.79 53.53
C HIS A 490 -29.82 -35.03 53.39
N HIS A 491 -29.12 -34.09 52.73
CA HIS A 491 -28.18 -33.20 53.44
C HIS A 491 -27.69 -32.01 52.59
N GLU A 492 -27.80 -30.81 53.17
CA GLU A 492 -27.10 -29.57 52.79
C GLU A 492 -25.62 -29.60 53.23
N GLY A 493 -24.79 -28.79 52.56
CA GLY A 493 -23.48 -28.32 53.03
C GLY A 493 -22.60 -27.81 51.87
N MET A 494 -22.62 -26.52 51.53
CA MET A 494 -21.73 -25.43 52.01
C MET A 494 -20.25 -25.48 51.55
N HIS A 495 -19.88 -24.35 50.91
CA HIS A 495 -18.61 -23.59 50.98
C HIS A 495 -17.37 -23.93 50.12
N HIS A 496 -16.96 -22.85 49.41
CA HIS A 496 -15.61 -22.32 49.16
C HIS A 496 -14.49 -23.25 48.64
N HIS A 497 -13.96 -22.95 47.46
CA HIS A 497 -12.91 -21.94 47.30
C HIS A 497 -12.80 -21.43 45.87
#